data_AF-A0A653AE88-F1
#
_entry.id   AF-A0A653AE88-F1
#
_cell.length_a   1.000
_cell.length_b   1.000
_cell.length_c   1.000
_cell.angle_alpha   90.00
_cell.angle_beta   90.00
_cell.angle_gamma   90.00
#
_symmetry.space_group_name_H-M   'P 1'
#
loop_
_entity.id
_entity.type
_entity.pdbx_description
1 polymer ?
#
loop_
_entity_poly.entity_id
_entity_poly.type
_entity_poly.pdbx_seq_one_letter_code
_entity_poly.pdbx_strand_id
1 'polypeptide(L)'
;MDAWDALLPARAIENQAYVCGVNRIGTDGMNISYSGHSVLLDFKGKTIMGFDENEENIKTTELFKLELEKFREKYAFWKDVDNFEIVGNE
;
A
#
# COMPACT_ATOMS: atom_id res chain seq x y z
N MET A 1 -13.96 3.64 3.07
CA MET A 1 -12.97 2.86 2.29
C MET A 1 -12.31 3.72 1.23
N ASP A 2 -13.01 4.68 0.65
CA ASP A 2 -12.52 5.58 -0.40
C ASP A 2 -11.12 6.20 -0.13
N ALA A 3 -10.87 6.67 1.10
CA ALA A 3 -9.55 7.20 1.46
C ALA A 3 -8.47 6.13 1.50
N TRP A 4 -8.77 4.93 2.02
CA TRP A 4 -7.85 3.79 2.06
C TRP A 4 -7.47 3.35 0.64
N ASP A 5 -8.48 3.17 -0.21
CA ASP A 5 -8.31 2.71 -1.59
C ASP A 5 -7.61 3.75 -2.47
N ALA A 6 -7.74 5.04 -2.16
CA ALA A 6 -7.04 6.11 -2.87
C ALA A 6 -5.59 6.29 -2.39
N LEU A 7 -5.35 6.21 -1.07
CA LEU A 7 -4.06 6.54 -0.49
C LEU A 7 -3.02 5.43 -0.68
N LEU A 8 -3.41 4.15 -0.64
CA LEU A 8 -2.44 3.06 -0.81
C LEU A 8 -1.77 3.07 -2.19
N PRO A 9 -2.49 3.20 -3.33
CA PRO A 9 -1.87 3.37 -4.63
C PRO A 9 -1.01 4.63 -4.73
N ALA A 10 -1.46 5.74 -4.14
CA ALA A 10 -0.67 6.98 -4.12
C ALA A 10 0.67 6.78 -3.40
N ARG A 11 0.67 6.10 -2.24
CA ARG A 11 1.88 5.77 -1.47
C ARG A 11 2.81 4.84 -2.24
N ALA A 12 2.27 3.90 -3.01
CA ALA A 12 3.06 3.00 -3.84
C ALA A 12 3.77 3.76 -4.98
N ILE A 13 3.06 4.70 -5.60
CA ILE A 13 3.56 5.52 -6.71
C ILE A 13 4.61 6.52 -6.24
N GLU A 14 4.32 7.33 -5.22
CA GLU A 14 5.20 8.42 -4.80
C GLU A 14 6.51 7.90 -4.19
N ASN A 15 6.46 6.78 -3.46
CA ASN A 15 7.64 6.17 -2.83
C ASN A 15 8.31 5.13 -3.73
N GLN A 16 7.74 4.88 -4.92
CA GLN A 16 8.15 3.82 -5.85
C GLN A 16 8.44 2.52 -5.10
N ALA A 17 7.43 1.97 -4.44
CA ALA A 17 7.57 0.83 -3.55
C ALA A 17 6.37 -0.11 -3.68
N TYR A 18 6.59 -1.39 -3.45
CA TYR A 18 5.48 -2.30 -3.17
C TYR A 18 4.77 -1.85 -1.89
N VAL A 19 3.44 -1.91 -1.88
CA VAL A 19 2.63 -1.55 -0.71
C VAL A 19 1.69 -2.68 -0.38
N CYS A 20 1.74 -3.16 0.85
CA CYS A 20 0.82 -4.16 1.39
C CYS A 20 -0.02 -3.51 2.49
N GLY A 21 -1.30 -3.29 2.22
CA GLY A 21 -2.27 -2.84 3.22
C GLY A 21 -3.07 -4.03 3.71
N VAL A 22 -3.06 -4.28 5.01
CA VAL A 22 -3.91 -5.31 5.64
C VAL A 22 -4.88 -4.61 6.56
N ASN A 23 -6.16 -4.94 6.39
CA ASN A 23 -7.23 -4.43 7.22
C ASN A 23 -8.19 -5.55 7.61
N ARG A 24 -8.81 -5.38 8.78
CA ARG A 24 -9.69 -6.36 9.38
C ARG A 24 -11.06 -6.39 8.70
N ILE A 25 -11.78 -7.49 8.92
CA ILE A 25 -13.19 -7.65 8.59
C ILE A 25 -14.03 -7.82 9.86
N GLY A 26 -15.36 -7.72 9.72
CA GLY A 26 -16.32 -8.00 10.78
C GLY A 26 -16.70 -6.76 11.59
N THR A 27 -17.35 -6.97 12.73
CA THR A 27 -17.79 -5.88 13.62
C THR A 27 -17.01 -5.95 14.93
N ASP A 28 -16.48 -4.81 15.39
CA ASP A 28 -15.76 -4.75 16.66
C ASP A 28 -16.69 -4.59 17.88
N GLY A 29 -16.10 -4.52 19.09
CA GLY A 29 -16.85 -4.34 20.33
C GLY A 29 -17.54 -2.97 20.46
N MET A 30 -17.25 -2.03 19.57
CA MET A 30 -17.90 -0.71 19.49
C MET A 30 -18.98 -0.66 18.40
N ASN A 31 -19.33 -1.82 17.82
CA ASN A 31 -20.30 -1.95 16.75
C ASN A 31 -19.89 -1.24 15.45
N ILE A 32 -18.58 -1.06 15.22
CA ILE A 32 -18.04 -0.52 13.97
C ILE A 32 -17.79 -1.69 13.03
N SER A 33 -18.34 -1.60 11.81
CA SER A 33 -18.16 -2.60 10.77
C SER A 33 -16.93 -2.28 9.91
N TYR A 34 -16.14 -3.31 9.62
CA TYR A 34 -14.98 -3.27 8.76
C TYR A 34 -15.18 -4.27 7.61
N SER A 35 -14.99 -3.82 6.36
CA SER A 35 -15.14 -4.65 5.17
C SER A 35 -13.82 -5.19 4.61
N GLY A 36 -12.69 -4.96 5.29
CA GLY A 36 -11.38 -5.36 4.78
C GLY A 36 -10.78 -4.32 3.84
N HIS A 37 -10.77 -4.61 2.53
CA HIS A 37 -9.97 -3.89 1.51
C HIS A 37 -8.45 -4.09 1.68
N SER A 38 -8.06 -5.26 2.19
CA SER A 38 -6.66 -5.68 2.16
C SER A 38 -6.20 -5.81 0.70
N VAL A 39 -5.00 -5.30 0.41
CA VAL A 39 -4.47 -5.25 -0.96
C VAL A 39 -2.95 -5.24 -0.95
N LEU A 40 -2.37 -5.92 -1.93
CA LEU A 40 -0.97 -5.82 -2.30
C LEU A 40 -0.86 -5.11 -3.65
N LEU A 41 -0.09 -4.03 -3.68
CA LEU A 41 0.12 -3.17 -4.84
C LEU A 41 1.58 -3.22 -5.30
N ASP A 42 1.80 -3.13 -6.60
CA ASP A 42 3.11 -2.88 -7.20
C ASP A 42 3.53 -1.42 -7.04
N PHE A 43 4.80 -1.14 -7.35
CA PHE A 43 5.41 0.20 -7.32
C PHE A 43 4.86 1.17 -8.39
N LYS A 44 3.84 0.79 -9.16
CA LYS A 44 3.05 1.65 -10.05
C LYS A 44 1.63 1.89 -9.51
N GLY A 45 1.33 1.42 -8.30
CA GLY A 45 0.00 1.48 -7.70
C GLY A 45 -0.99 0.47 -8.27
N LYS A 46 -0.54 -0.56 -9.00
CA LYS A 46 -1.42 -1.60 -9.55
C LYS A 46 -1.57 -2.76 -8.60
N THR A 47 -2.78 -3.30 -8.51
CA THR A 47 -3.08 -4.48 -7.71
C THR A 47 -2.33 -5.71 -8.23
N ILE A 48 -1.49 -6.28 -7.37
CA ILE A 48 -0.89 -7.61 -7.52
C ILE A 48 -1.86 -8.66 -6.95
N MET A 49 -2.45 -8.36 -5.80
CA MET A 49 -3.33 -9.27 -5.09
C MET A 49 -4.37 -8.49 -4.28
N GLY A 50 -5.64 -8.72 -4.55
CA GLY A 50 -6.77 -8.20 -3.77
C GLY A 50 -7.40 -9.26 -2.89
N PHE A 51 -8.22 -8.83 -1.94
CA PHE A 51 -8.98 -9.67 -1.03
C PHE A 51 -10.46 -9.37 -1.18
N ASP A 52 -11.29 -10.40 -1.08
CA ASP A 52 -12.74 -10.27 -1.13
C ASP A 52 -13.24 -9.58 0.15
N GLU A 53 -14.21 -8.69 0.01
CA GLU A 53 -14.74 -7.91 1.13
C GLU A 53 -15.56 -8.79 2.08
N ASN A 54 -15.42 -8.53 3.39
CA ASN A 54 -16.13 -9.27 4.45
C ASN A 54 -15.84 -10.79 4.50
N GLU A 55 -14.78 -11.27 3.84
CA GLU A 55 -14.42 -12.69 3.81
C GLU A 55 -13.07 -12.94 4.51
N GLU A 56 -13.03 -13.93 5.40
CA GLU A 56 -11.78 -14.36 6.02
C GLU A 56 -10.93 -15.08 4.98
N ASN A 57 -9.69 -14.62 4.77
CA ASN A 57 -8.86 -15.12 3.69
C ASN A 57 -7.36 -14.98 4.02
N ILE A 58 -6.55 -15.89 3.48
CA ILE A 58 -5.09 -15.88 3.58
C ILE A 58 -4.55 -16.10 2.17
N LYS A 59 -3.68 -15.20 1.71
CA LYS A 59 -2.99 -15.31 0.42
C LYS A 59 -1.49 -15.05 0.60
N THR A 60 -0.67 -15.78 -0.16
CA THR A 60 0.79 -15.69 -0.12
C THR A 60 1.33 -15.49 -1.54
N THR A 61 2.33 -14.64 -1.70
CA THR A 61 3.02 -14.43 -2.98
C THR A 61 4.45 -13.97 -2.76
N GLU A 62 5.22 -13.88 -3.85
CA GLU A 62 6.61 -13.44 -3.87
C GLU A 62 6.73 -12.06 -4.50
N LEU A 63 7.60 -11.22 -3.94
CA LEU A 63 7.93 -9.92 -4.50
C LEU A 63 9.36 -9.93 -5.03
N PHE A 64 9.55 -9.42 -6.25
CA PHE A 64 10.83 -9.46 -6.92
C PHE A 64 11.53 -8.11 -6.88
N LYS A 65 12.58 -8.01 -6.05
CA LYS A 65 13.38 -6.79 -5.88
C LYS A 65 13.95 -6.26 -7.19
N LEU A 66 14.40 -7.15 -8.08
CA LEU A 66 15.03 -6.77 -9.35
C LEU A 66 14.11 -5.94 -10.25
N GLU A 67 12.81 -6.26 -10.30
CA GLU A 67 11.86 -5.51 -11.11
C GLU A 67 11.61 -4.10 -10.56
N LEU A 68 11.61 -3.98 -9.23
CA LEU A 68 11.55 -2.69 -8.54
C LEU A 68 12.80 -1.84 -8.84
N GLU A 69 14.00 -2.43 -8.74
CA GLU A 69 15.26 -1.75 -9.03
C GLU A 69 15.30 -1.23 -10.47
N LYS A 70 14.97 -2.07 -11.46
CA LYS A 70 14.87 -1.66 -12.86
C LYS A 70 13.89 -0.50 -13.07
N PHE A 71 12.76 -0.51 -12.36
CA PHE A 71 11.79 0.57 -12.45
C PHE A 71 12.32 1.88 -11.87
N ARG A 72 12.95 1.83 -10.69
CA ARG A 72 13.58 2.98 -10.03
C ARG A 72 14.77 3.54 -10.82
N GLU A 73 15.47 2.72 -11.58
CA GLU A 73 16.53 3.16 -12.50
C GLU A 73 15.95 3.86 -13.73
N LYS A 74 14.91 3.28 -14.33
CA LYS A 74 14.27 3.83 -15.54
C LYS A 74 13.53 5.15 -15.27
N TYR A 75 12.86 5.25 -14.13
CA TYR A 75 12.02 6.38 -13.75
C TYR A 75 12.46 6.89 -12.38
N ALA A 76 13.62 7.54 -12.31
CA ALA A 76 14.28 7.85 -11.04
C ALA A 76 13.71 9.07 -10.28
N PHE A 77 12.38 9.23 -10.22
CA PHE A 77 11.71 10.35 -9.55
C PHE A 77 12.05 10.44 -8.05
N TRP A 78 12.37 9.30 -7.41
CA TRP A 78 12.85 9.27 -6.02
C TRP A 78 14.14 10.07 -5.79
N LYS A 79 14.90 10.39 -6.85
CA LYS A 79 16.10 11.22 -6.77
C LYS A 79 15.80 12.73 -6.76
N ASP A 80 14.57 13.11 -7.09
CA ASP A 80 14.10 14.50 -7.06
C ASP A 80 13.46 14.85 -5.70
N VAL A 81 13.73 14.06 -4.66
CA VAL A 81 13.14 14.24 -3.33
C VAL A 81 13.62 15.53 -2.67
N ASP A 82 12.69 16.30 -2.14
CA ASP A 82 12.99 17.46 -1.31
C ASP A 82 13.53 17.00 0.05
N ASN A 83 14.66 17.58 0.48
CA ASN A 83 15.16 17.35 1.82
C ASN A 83 14.27 18.08 2.84
N PHE A 84 13.93 17.39 3.93
CA PHE A 84 13.17 17.97 5.02
C PHE A 84 13.67 17.44 6.37
N GLU A 85 13.37 18.17 7.44
CA GLU A 85 13.59 17.76 8.82
C GLU A 85 12.25 17.65 9.54
N ILE A 86 12.05 16.57 10.31
CA ILE A 86 10.88 16.45 11.18
C ILE A 86 11.24 17.12 12.50
N VAL A 87 10.71 18.33 12.73
CA VAL A 87 10.85 19.02 14.00
C VAL A 87 9.70 18.58 14.90
N GLY A 88 10.01 17.90 16.01
CA GLY A 88 9.01 17.54 17.01
C GLY A 88 8.46 18.79 17.69
N ASN A 89 7.18 18.77 18.08
CA ASN A 89 6.66 19.77 19.00
C ASN A 89 7.12 19.39 20.41
N GLU A 90 7.80 20.32 21.09
CA GLU A 90 8.00 20.26 22.56
C GLU A 90 6.67 20.32 23.30
#